data_AF-A0AAD4N7X6-F1
#
_entry.id   AF-A0AAD4N7X6-F1
#
_cell.length_a   1.000
_cell.length_b   1.000
_cell.length_c   1.000
_cell.angle_alpha   90.00
_cell.angle_beta   90.00
_cell.angle_gamma   90.00
#
_symmetry.space_group_name_H-M   'P 1'
#
loop_
_entity.id
_entity.type
_entity.pdbx_description
1 polymer ?
#
loop_
_entity_poly.entity_id
_entity_poly.type
_entity_poly.pdbx_seq_one_letter_code
_entity_poly.pdbx_strand_id
1 'polypeptide(L)'
;MMTATKFSVEENGLISDVDHKKILCPLSEHKRNPVNEEESQLKDESHTAYLLEVEKIEEEYNRELELIDILEKGHTERIEAAYKVEEEALASEYEIRLNEMVESLYNEYEEKKKVVETEVNSMDIASSQSTSSAYFYGYPNKKTLRRRANEQSEATERKQRKHSPQNIVHLLPESDIAQDVKLICNYPSGTTATVLRVDEDGRHRKVTIDNTRLVCDGKIFHRGQNVSVETVNYGRFPAIIQTICEKFVQFRSIMAGDTRQVTATTKDFECGRVIVRKRY
;
A
#
# COMPACT_ATOMS: atom_id res chain seq x y z
N MET A 1 95.61 33.06 49.62
CA MET A 1 94.71 33.49 50.71
C MET A 1 93.40 33.91 50.07
N MET A 2 92.36 33.12 50.31
CA MET A 2 91.00 33.31 49.77
C MET A 2 90.25 34.35 50.60
N THR A 3 89.58 35.29 49.94
CA THR A 3 88.56 36.15 50.57
C THR A 3 87.17 35.64 50.16
N ALA A 4 86.39 35.22 51.16
CA ALA A 4 85.05 34.67 50.98
C ALA A 4 84.01 35.78 50.81
N THR A 5 83.29 35.73 49.71
CA THR A 5 82.14 36.59 49.41
C THR A 5 80.91 36.09 50.17
N LYS A 6 80.32 36.95 51.01
CA LYS A 6 79.01 36.73 51.65
C LYS A 6 77.91 36.75 50.60
N PHE A 7 77.15 35.67 50.49
CA PHE A 7 75.83 35.65 49.84
C PHE A 7 74.77 35.89 50.91
N SER A 8 74.12 37.06 50.89
CA SER A 8 72.86 37.28 51.59
C SER A 8 71.74 36.73 50.71
N VAL A 9 70.96 35.81 51.25
CA VAL A 9 69.73 35.30 50.65
C VAL A 9 68.66 36.38 50.82
N GLU A 10 68.21 36.96 49.71
CA GLU A 10 67.08 37.89 49.69
C GLU A 10 65.77 37.16 50.02
N GLU A 11 64.99 37.78 50.89
CA GLU A 11 63.71 37.29 51.41
C GLU A 11 62.68 37.07 50.29
N ASN A 12 62.00 35.93 50.37
CA ASN A 12 60.81 35.62 49.61
C ASN A 12 59.70 36.66 49.89
N GLY A 13 59.43 37.52 48.92
CA GLY A 13 58.28 38.42 48.94
C GLY A 13 56.96 37.65 48.92
N LEU A 14 56.28 37.58 50.07
CA LEU A 14 54.89 37.14 50.17
C LEU A 14 53.99 38.13 49.41
N ILE A 15 53.44 37.68 48.27
CA ILE A 15 52.34 38.36 47.59
C ILE A 15 51.19 38.46 48.59
N SER A 16 50.77 39.68 48.89
CA SER A 16 49.70 39.93 49.87
C SER A 16 48.36 39.41 49.34
N ASP A 17 47.50 38.94 50.24
CA ASP A 17 46.12 38.48 49.94
C ASP A 17 45.27 39.57 49.23
N VAL A 18 45.69 40.84 49.39
CA VAL A 18 45.10 42.01 48.74
C VAL A 18 45.48 42.08 47.25
N ASP A 19 46.71 41.71 46.89
CA ASP A 19 47.18 41.72 45.51
C ASP A 19 46.64 40.53 44.72
N HIS A 20 46.43 39.39 45.37
CA HIS A 20 45.79 38.23 44.75
C HIS A 20 44.31 38.52 44.41
N LYS A 21 43.56 39.20 45.29
CA LYS A 21 42.17 39.63 45.00
C LYS A 21 42.08 40.71 43.92
N LYS A 22 43.04 41.64 43.87
CA LYS A 22 43.11 42.68 42.83
C LYS A 22 43.34 42.13 41.42
N ILE A 23 43.97 40.96 41.30
CA ILE A 23 44.20 40.30 39.99
C ILE A 23 43.05 39.35 39.65
N LEU A 24 42.50 38.65 40.64
CA LEU A 24 41.43 37.67 40.43
C LEU A 24 40.09 38.33 40.08
N CYS A 25 39.77 39.49 40.65
CA CYS A 25 38.50 40.19 40.42
C CYS A 25 38.34 40.66 38.96
N PRO A 26 39.31 41.40 38.38
CA PRO A 26 39.23 41.84 36.99
C PRO A 26 39.23 40.66 36.02
N LEU A 27 39.99 39.59 36.30
CA LEU A 27 40.02 38.39 35.46
C LEU A 27 38.68 37.63 35.48
N SER A 28 37.98 37.65 36.61
CA SER A 28 36.65 37.06 36.74
C SER A 28 35.58 37.89 36.05
N GLU A 29 35.68 39.22 36.11
CA GLU A 29 34.80 40.16 35.42
C GLU A 29 34.98 40.06 33.90
N HIS A 30 36.23 40.00 33.43
CA HIS A 30 36.54 39.89 32.01
C HIS A 30 36.00 38.60 31.38
N LYS A 31 35.85 37.52 32.17
CA LYS A 31 35.23 36.26 31.74
C LYS A 31 33.70 36.27 31.86
N ARG A 32 33.13 37.02 32.79
CA ARG A 32 31.67 37.14 32.96
C ARG A 32 31.03 38.09 31.96
N ASN A 33 31.71 39.18 31.60
CA ASN A 33 31.20 40.18 30.66
C ASN A 33 30.75 39.62 29.31
N PRO A 34 31.53 38.79 28.59
CA PRO A 34 31.08 38.23 27.30
C PRO A 34 29.89 37.29 27.45
N VAL A 35 29.81 36.55 28.55
CA VAL A 35 28.68 35.65 28.85
C VAL A 35 27.42 36.44 29.17
N ASN A 36 27.53 37.52 29.95
CA ASN A 36 26.41 38.40 30.26
C ASN A 36 25.93 39.14 29.00
N GLU A 37 26.84 39.48 28.09
CA GLU A 37 26.53 40.14 26.82
C GLU A 37 25.80 39.18 25.86
N GLU A 38 26.27 37.94 25.72
CA GLU A 38 25.54 36.87 24.99
C GLU A 38 24.17 36.61 25.63
N GLU A 39 24.07 36.56 26.96
CA GLU A 39 22.80 36.33 27.67
C GLU A 39 21.80 37.49 27.44
N SER A 40 22.28 38.74 27.35
CA SER A 40 21.45 39.89 26.97
C SER A 40 21.01 39.79 25.52
N GLN A 41 21.92 39.45 24.59
CA GLN A 41 21.60 39.30 23.17
C GLN A 41 20.58 38.17 22.93
N LEU A 42 20.65 37.08 23.69
CA LEU A 42 19.67 35.99 23.65
C LEU A 42 18.31 36.42 24.20
N LYS A 43 18.27 37.19 25.30
CA LYS A 43 17.02 37.75 25.85
C LYS A 43 16.35 38.75 24.92
N ASP A 44 17.16 39.51 24.19
CA ASP A 44 16.71 40.49 23.21
C ASP A 44 16.53 39.88 21.80
N GLU A 45 16.63 38.55 21.67
CA GLU A 45 16.51 37.77 20.41
C GLU A 45 17.43 38.25 19.27
N SER A 46 18.50 38.97 19.60
CA SER A 46 19.45 39.56 18.64
C SER A 46 20.71 38.71 18.44
N HIS A 47 20.81 37.57 19.14
CA HIS A 47 21.95 36.68 19.06
C HIS A 47 22.08 36.06 17.66
N THR A 48 23.22 36.30 17.01
CA THR A 48 23.43 35.95 15.59
C THR A 48 23.27 34.46 15.29
N ALA A 49 23.80 33.58 16.15
CA ALA A 49 23.66 32.14 15.95
C ALA A 49 22.22 31.64 16.11
N TYR A 50 21.41 32.33 16.93
CA TYR A 50 20.00 32.01 17.09
C TYR A 50 19.22 32.43 15.84
N LEU A 51 19.44 33.66 15.36
CA LEU A 51 18.80 34.17 14.14
C LEU A 51 19.10 33.32 12.91
N LEU A 52 20.35 32.85 12.74
CA LEU A 52 20.71 31.95 11.65
C LEU A 52 19.98 30.61 11.71
N GLU A 53 19.76 30.06 12.91
CA GLU A 53 19.00 28.80 13.03
C GLU A 53 17.50 29.02 12.80
N VAL A 54 16.95 30.16 13.24
CA VAL A 54 15.57 30.55 12.93
C VAL A 54 15.37 30.71 11.42
N GLU A 55 16.26 31.45 10.74
CA GLU A 55 16.24 31.64 9.29
C GLU A 55 16.27 30.29 8.56
N LYS A 56 17.15 29.38 8.99
CA LYS A 56 17.25 28.04 8.42
C LYS A 56 15.97 27.22 8.62
N ILE A 57 15.36 27.29 9.79
CA ILE A 57 14.07 26.61 10.07
C ILE A 57 12.96 27.20 9.20
N GLU A 58 12.92 28.52 9.02
CA GLU A 58 11.96 29.19 8.15
C GLU A 58 12.15 28.79 6.68
N GLU A 59 13.39 28.68 6.20
CA GLU A 59 13.70 28.18 4.86
C GLU A 59 13.28 26.72 4.67
N GLU A 60 13.49 25.86 5.68
CA GLU A 60 13.05 24.46 5.64
C GLU A 60 11.52 24.36 5.61
N TYR A 61 10.84 25.13 6.44
CA TYR A 61 9.38 25.20 6.47
C TYR A 61 8.78 25.69 5.15
N ASN A 62 9.34 26.76 4.56
CA ASN A 62 8.88 27.27 3.28
C ASN A 62 9.10 26.26 2.15
N ARG A 63 10.24 25.56 2.14
CA ARG A 63 10.50 24.47 1.19
C ARG A 63 9.50 23.32 1.32
N GLU A 64 9.11 22.99 2.55
CA GLU A 64 8.12 21.94 2.80
C GLU A 64 6.73 22.36 2.29
N LEU A 65 6.32 23.60 2.51
CA LEU A 65 5.07 24.15 1.94
C LEU A 65 5.06 24.12 0.41
N GLU A 66 6.14 24.55 -0.24
CA GLU A 66 6.26 24.50 -1.70
C GLU A 66 6.16 23.06 -2.23
N LEU A 67 6.78 22.11 -1.52
CA LEU A 67 6.70 20.70 -1.89
C LEU A 67 5.26 20.17 -1.77
N ILE A 68 4.54 20.53 -0.71
CA ILE A 68 3.14 20.14 -0.51
C ILE A 68 2.28 20.66 -1.66
N ASP A 69 2.41 21.93 -2.02
CA ASP A 69 1.65 22.55 -3.12
C ASP A 69 1.89 21.84 -4.46
N ILE A 70 3.16 21.53 -4.77
CA ILE A 70 3.54 20.81 -6.00
C ILE A 70 2.92 19.41 -6.02
N LEU A 71 2.98 18.70 -4.89
CA LEU A 71 2.42 17.36 -4.77
C LEU A 71 0.90 17.37 -4.87
N GLU A 72 0.22 18.27 -4.17
CA GLU A 72 -1.25 18.40 -4.22
C GLU A 72 -1.72 18.69 -5.64
N LYS A 73 -1.07 19.64 -6.32
CA LYS A 73 -1.37 19.96 -7.71
C LYS A 73 -1.16 18.77 -8.63
N GLY A 74 -0.01 18.10 -8.54
CA GLY A 74 0.29 16.91 -9.36
C GLY A 74 -0.64 15.72 -9.08
N HIS A 75 -1.07 15.54 -7.83
CA HIS A 75 -2.06 14.53 -7.47
C HIS A 75 -3.42 14.85 -8.08
N THR A 76 -3.87 16.09 -7.99
CA THR A 76 -5.14 16.55 -8.55
C THR A 76 -5.16 16.37 -10.06
N GLU A 77 -4.12 16.85 -10.76
CA GLU A 77 -4.00 16.70 -12.22
C GLU A 77 -4.04 15.23 -12.68
N ARG A 78 -3.38 14.33 -11.93
CA ARG A 78 -3.41 12.89 -12.24
C ARG A 78 -4.79 12.28 -12.03
N ILE A 79 -5.49 12.67 -10.97
CA ILE A 79 -6.84 12.18 -10.67
C ILE A 79 -7.81 12.67 -11.75
N GLU A 80 -7.75 13.96 -12.12
CA GLU A 80 -8.59 14.54 -13.16
C GLU A 80 -8.33 13.89 -14.53
N ALA A 81 -7.07 13.65 -14.89
CA ALA A 81 -6.73 12.97 -16.14
C ALA A 81 -7.27 11.53 -16.17
N ALA A 82 -7.12 10.79 -15.07
CA ALA A 82 -7.66 9.43 -14.97
C ALA A 82 -9.20 9.43 -15.03
N TYR A 83 -9.85 10.36 -14.32
CA TYR A 83 -11.30 10.52 -14.34
C TYR A 83 -11.82 10.78 -15.77
N LYS A 84 -11.16 11.68 -16.51
CA LYS A 84 -11.56 12.00 -17.88
C LYS A 84 -11.42 10.81 -18.83
N VAL A 85 -10.34 10.05 -18.71
CA VAL A 85 -10.15 8.83 -19.52
C VAL A 85 -11.23 7.80 -19.21
N GLU A 86 -11.56 7.61 -17.93
CA GLU A 86 -12.62 6.69 -17.52
C GLU A 86 -13.99 7.14 -18.00
N GLU A 87 -14.30 8.44 -17.92
CA GLU A 87 -15.55 9.02 -18.42
C GLU A 87 -15.71 8.80 -19.94
N GLU A 88 -14.65 9.04 -20.72
CA GLU A 88 -14.63 8.79 -22.16
C GLU A 88 -14.77 7.28 -22.48
N ALA A 89 -14.11 6.41 -21.72
CA ALA A 89 -14.22 4.97 -21.88
C ALA A 89 -15.64 4.45 -21.59
N LEU A 90 -16.27 4.91 -20.51
CA LEU A 90 -17.65 4.56 -20.15
C LEU A 90 -18.65 5.06 -21.19
N ALA A 91 -18.47 6.28 -21.70
CA ALA A 91 -19.30 6.81 -22.78
C ALA A 91 -19.19 5.96 -24.05
N SER A 92 -17.96 5.59 -24.42
CA SER A 92 -17.71 4.73 -25.58
C SER A 92 -18.29 3.32 -25.40
N GLU A 93 -18.12 2.70 -24.24
CA GLU A 93 -18.70 1.39 -23.93
C GLU A 93 -20.23 1.42 -24.01
N TYR A 94 -20.84 2.48 -23.46
CA TYR A 94 -22.29 2.66 -23.53
C TYR A 94 -22.78 2.76 -24.97
N GLU A 95 -22.11 3.53 -25.82
CA GLU A 95 -22.46 3.64 -27.24
C GLU A 95 -22.28 2.32 -27.99
N ILE A 96 -21.18 1.60 -27.74
CA ILE A 96 -20.93 0.27 -28.33
C ILE A 96 -22.06 -0.68 -27.95
N ARG A 97 -22.41 -0.75 -26.65
CA ARG A 97 -23.45 -1.64 -26.16
C ARG A 97 -24.83 -1.29 -26.69
N LEU A 98 -25.11 0.00 -26.86
CA LEU A 98 -26.33 0.47 -27.49
C LEU A 98 -26.41 0.00 -28.95
N ASN A 99 -25.32 0.16 -29.70
CA ASN A 99 -25.24 -0.28 -31.09
C ASN A 99 -25.37 -1.80 -31.22
N GLU A 100 -24.67 -2.58 -30.40
CA GLU A 100 -24.80 -4.05 -30.36
C GLU A 100 -26.24 -4.49 -30.11
N MET A 101 -26.96 -3.81 -29.20
CA MET A 101 -28.36 -4.11 -28.92
C MET A 101 -29.26 -3.78 -30.12
N VAL A 102 -29.04 -2.65 -30.78
CA VAL A 102 -29.79 -2.27 -31.99
C VAL A 102 -29.53 -3.25 -33.13
N GLU A 103 -28.28 -3.64 -33.37
CA GLU A 103 -27.91 -4.64 -34.38
C GLU A 103 -28.50 -6.01 -34.07
N SER A 104 -28.47 -6.45 -32.81
CA SER A 104 -29.10 -7.70 -32.39
C SER A 104 -30.59 -7.71 -32.68
N LEU A 105 -31.30 -6.63 -32.33
CA LEU A 105 -32.73 -6.51 -32.61
C LEU A 105 -33.00 -6.50 -34.11
N TYR A 106 -32.20 -5.77 -34.88
CA TYR A 106 -32.32 -5.74 -36.34
C TYR A 106 -32.14 -7.12 -36.96
N ASN A 107 -31.13 -7.87 -36.53
CA ASN A 107 -30.87 -9.24 -36.97
C ASN A 107 -32.02 -10.19 -36.62
N GLU A 108 -32.61 -10.08 -35.42
CA GLU A 108 -33.81 -10.85 -35.05
C GLU A 108 -35.01 -10.54 -35.96
N TYR A 109 -35.21 -9.28 -36.35
CA TYR A 109 -36.30 -8.90 -37.26
C TYR A 109 -36.07 -9.44 -38.67
N GLU A 110 -34.85 -9.36 -39.19
CA GLU A 110 -34.52 -9.93 -40.50
C GLU A 110 -34.62 -11.47 -40.49
N GLU A 111 -34.22 -12.15 -39.41
CA GLU A 111 -34.41 -13.59 -39.26
C GLU A 111 -35.90 -13.95 -39.22
N LYS A 112 -36.72 -13.24 -38.43
CA LYS A 112 -38.18 -13.45 -38.40
C LYS A 112 -38.83 -13.23 -39.76
N LYS A 113 -38.43 -12.17 -40.48
CA LYS A 113 -38.90 -11.91 -41.84
C LYS A 113 -38.55 -13.06 -42.78
N LYS A 114 -37.31 -13.54 -42.74
CA LYS A 114 -36.86 -14.70 -43.53
C LYS A 114 -37.64 -15.96 -43.19
N VAL A 115 -37.92 -16.21 -41.91
CA VAL A 115 -38.76 -17.34 -41.47
C VAL A 115 -40.15 -17.24 -42.10
N VAL A 116 -40.80 -16.08 -42.01
CA VAL A 116 -42.12 -15.86 -42.63
C VAL A 116 -42.07 -16.06 -44.13
N GLU A 117 -41.08 -15.51 -44.84
CA GLU A 117 -40.91 -15.72 -46.28
C GLU A 117 -40.73 -17.21 -46.62
N THR A 118 -39.95 -17.95 -45.83
CA THR A 118 -39.79 -19.40 -46.03
C THR A 118 -41.05 -20.19 -45.74
N GLU A 119 -41.84 -19.81 -44.73
CA GLU A 119 -43.12 -20.44 -44.41
C GLU A 119 -44.14 -20.20 -45.53
N VAL A 120 -44.25 -18.96 -46.04
CA VAL A 120 -45.10 -18.62 -47.18
C VAL A 120 -44.70 -19.41 -48.43
N ASN A 121 -43.42 -19.41 -48.80
CA ASN A 121 -42.95 -20.17 -49.96
C ASN A 121 -43.20 -21.68 -49.81
N SER A 122 -43.06 -22.21 -48.60
CA SER A 122 -43.36 -23.62 -48.28
C SER A 122 -44.86 -23.92 -48.44
N MET A 123 -45.74 -23.03 -47.98
CA MET A 123 -47.20 -23.14 -48.14
C MET A 123 -47.63 -23.09 -49.62
N ASP A 124 -47.03 -22.24 -50.44
CA ASP A 124 -47.33 -22.14 -51.87
C ASP A 124 -46.93 -23.42 -52.63
N ILE A 125 -45.80 -24.04 -52.27
CA ILE A 125 -45.38 -25.32 -52.86
C ILE A 125 -46.28 -26.47 -52.38
N ALA A 126 -46.62 -26.52 -51.08
CA ALA A 126 -47.47 -27.55 -50.51
C ALA A 126 -48.92 -27.49 -51.03
N SER A 127 -49.43 -26.28 -51.28
CA SER A 127 -50.75 -26.08 -51.89
C SER A 127 -50.77 -26.46 -53.37
N SER A 128 -49.69 -26.23 -54.12
CA SER A 128 -49.54 -26.68 -55.52
C SER A 128 -49.47 -28.21 -55.68
N GLN A 129 -48.87 -28.93 -54.72
CA GLN A 129 -48.91 -30.41 -54.70
C GLN A 129 -50.30 -30.96 -54.33
N SER A 130 -51.05 -30.22 -53.51
CA SER A 130 -52.40 -30.63 -53.06
C SER A 130 -53.47 -30.47 -54.14
N THR A 131 -53.29 -29.57 -55.11
CA THR A 131 -54.23 -29.43 -56.24
C THR A 131 -53.98 -30.42 -57.39
N SER A 132 -52.79 -31.04 -57.43
CA SER A 132 -52.44 -32.05 -58.45
C SER A 132 -52.81 -33.48 -58.05
N SER A 133 -53.03 -33.78 -56.76
CA SER A 133 -53.41 -35.11 -56.28
C SER A 133 -54.88 -35.23 -55.83
N ALA A 134 -55.55 -34.11 -55.51
CA ALA A 134 -56.94 -34.11 -55.04
C ALA A 134 -58.01 -34.37 -56.13
N TYR A 135 -57.63 -34.48 -57.42
CA TYR A 135 -58.56 -34.86 -58.49
C TYR A 135 -58.57 -36.37 -58.82
N PHE A 136 -57.75 -37.21 -58.16
CA PHE A 136 -57.66 -38.63 -58.52
C PHE A 136 -58.16 -39.64 -57.46
N TYR A 137 -58.23 -39.30 -56.17
CA TYR A 137 -58.94 -40.13 -55.19
C TYR A 137 -59.68 -39.26 -54.19
N GLY A 138 -60.93 -38.95 -54.52
CA GLY A 138 -61.86 -38.33 -53.59
C GLY A 138 -62.17 -39.30 -52.45
N TYR A 139 -61.67 -39.03 -51.25
CA TYR A 139 -62.32 -39.45 -50.01
C TYR A 139 -61.79 -38.65 -48.81
N PRO A 140 -62.57 -37.72 -48.22
CA PRO A 140 -62.21 -37.13 -46.93
C PRO A 140 -62.47 -38.15 -45.81
N ASN A 141 -61.41 -38.67 -45.21
CA ASN A 141 -61.49 -39.56 -44.05
C ASN A 141 -61.98 -38.81 -42.80
N LYS A 142 -63.30 -38.67 -42.65
CA LYS A 142 -63.95 -38.20 -41.42
C LYS A 142 -64.27 -39.36 -40.49
N LYS A 143 -63.27 -40.02 -39.88
CA LYS A 143 -63.52 -41.02 -38.81
C LYS A 143 -62.37 -41.09 -37.79
N THR A 144 -62.54 -40.37 -36.68
CA THR A 144 -62.24 -40.78 -35.28
C THR A 144 -62.71 -39.66 -34.35
N LEU A 145 -64.01 -39.59 -34.07
CA LEU A 145 -64.60 -39.84 -32.76
C LEU A 145 -63.64 -39.77 -31.54
N ARG A 146 -63.89 -38.74 -30.71
CA ARG A 146 -63.70 -38.64 -29.24
C ARG A 146 -62.34 -39.06 -28.67
N ARG A 147 -61.60 -38.09 -28.12
CA ARG A 147 -60.69 -38.34 -27.00
C ARG A 147 -61.13 -37.51 -25.78
N ARG A 148 -61.14 -38.18 -24.63
CA ARG A 148 -61.66 -37.72 -23.33
C ARG A 148 -60.74 -36.67 -22.70
N ALA A 149 -61.27 -35.90 -21.76
CA ALA A 149 -60.51 -35.03 -20.88
C ALA A 149 -59.65 -35.86 -19.90
N ASN A 150 -58.52 -36.38 -20.38
CA ASN A 150 -57.30 -36.70 -19.64
C ASN A 150 -56.36 -37.49 -20.56
N GLU A 151 -55.81 -36.83 -21.59
CA GLU A 151 -54.52 -37.26 -22.14
C GLU A 151 -53.67 -36.01 -22.21
N GLN A 152 -52.67 -35.98 -21.34
CA GLN A 152 -51.57 -35.04 -21.42
C GLN A 152 -50.92 -35.22 -22.78
N SER A 153 -51.19 -34.30 -23.70
CA SER A 153 -50.32 -34.12 -24.85
C SER A 153 -48.97 -33.73 -24.27
N GLU A 154 -48.01 -34.66 -24.27
CA GLU A 154 -46.60 -34.33 -24.25
C GLU A 154 -46.33 -33.53 -25.53
N ALA A 155 -46.68 -32.25 -25.50
CA ALA A 155 -46.07 -31.28 -26.37
C ALA A 155 -44.60 -31.31 -25.98
N THR A 156 -43.81 -32.08 -26.73
CA THR A 156 -42.38 -31.83 -26.84
C THR A 156 -42.26 -30.44 -27.45
N GLU A 157 -42.45 -29.41 -26.63
CA GLU A 157 -41.77 -28.14 -26.81
C GLU A 157 -40.32 -28.54 -27.01
N ARG A 158 -39.85 -28.43 -28.25
CA ARG A 158 -38.42 -28.38 -28.49
C ARG A 158 -37.97 -27.19 -27.66
N LYS A 159 -37.46 -27.48 -26.47
CA LYS A 159 -36.79 -26.54 -25.59
C LYS A 159 -35.80 -25.82 -26.48
N GLN A 160 -36.16 -24.62 -26.95
CA GLN A 160 -35.20 -23.71 -27.51
C GLN A 160 -34.14 -23.63 -26.43
N ARG A 161 -32.92 -24.08 -26.76
CA ARG A 161 -31.78 -23.93 -25.87
C ARG A 161 -31.70 -22.45 -25.61
N LYS A 162 -32.14 -22.02 -24.43
CA LYS A 162 -31.93 -20.66 -23.94
C LYS A 162 -30.44 -20.42 -24.14
N HIS A 163 -30.08 -19.42 -24.94
CA HIS A 163 -28.70 -18.95 -24.98
C HIS A 163 -28.30 -18.73 -23.53
N SER A 164 -27.29 -19.47 -23.04
CA SER A 164 -26.84 -19.24 -21.68
C SER A 164 -26.43 -17.77 -21.61
N PRO A 165 -26.83 -17.02 -20.56
CA PRO A 165 -26.31 -15.68 -20.39
C PRO A 165 -24.79 -15.79 -20.50
N GLN A 166 -24.19 -14.97 -21.36
CA GLN A 166 -22.73 -14.88 -21.45
C GLN A 166 -22.27 -14.66 -20.01
N ASN A 167 -21.56 -15.63 -19.44
CA ASN A 167 -21.05 -15.52 -18.09
C ASN A 167 -20.13 -14.31 -18.10
N ILE A 168 -20.56 -13.22 -17.47
CA ILE A 168 -19.73 -12.04 -17.28
C ILE A 168 -18.55 -12.53 -16.46
N VAL A 169 -17.38 -12.59 -17.09
CA VAL A 169 -16.16 -13.00 -16.41
C VAL A 169 -15.77 -11.83 -15.51
N HIS A 170 -16.14 -11.93 -14.23
CA HIS A 170 -15.81 -10.93 -13.21
C HIS A 170 -14.34 -10.98 -12.75
N LEU A 171 -13.56 -11.88 -13.34
CA LEU A 171 -12.14 -12.07 -13.03
C LEU A 171 -11.32 -11.32 -14.06
N LEU A 172 -10.37 -10.53 -13.59
CA LEU A 172 -9.38 -9.90 -14.45
C LEU A 172 -8.57 -10.98 -15.20
N PRO A 173 -8.15 -10.71 -16.44
CA PRO A 173 -7.19 -11.55 -17.15
C PRO A 173 -5.92 -11.76 -16.33
N GLU A 174 -5.36 -12.97 -16.35
CA GLU A 174 -4.09 -13.29 -15.66
C GLU A 174 -2.92 -12.39 -16.11
N SER A 175 -2.99 -11.80 -17.32
CA SER A 175 -2.02 -10.81 -17.79
C SER A 175 -2.03 -9.53 -16.97
N ASP A 176 -3.23 -9.06 -16.61
CA ASP A 176 -3.43 -7.77 -15.96
C ASP A 176 -3.09 -7.92 -14.47
N ILE A 177 -3.49 -9.05 -13.89
CA ILE A 177 -3.08 -9.46 -12.54
C ILE A 177 -1.55 -9.56 -12.46
N ALA A 178 -0.89 -10.19 -13.43
CA ALA A 178 0.56 -10.33 -13.44
C ALA A 178 1.28 -8.98 -13.59
N GLN A 179 0.73 -8.08 -14.41
CA GLN A 179 1.26 -6.72 -14.58
C GLN A 179 1.13 -5.92 -13.29
N ASP A 180 -0.03 -5.96 -12.64
CA ASP A 180 -0.28 -5.30 -11.36
C ASP A 180 0.62 -5.84 -10.25
N VAL A 181 0.77 -7.17 -10.15
CA VAL A 181 1.71 -7.80 -9.22
C VAL A 181 3.14 -7.33 -9.47
N LYS A 182 3.54 -7.19 -10.74
CA LYS A 182 4.86 -6.67 -11.11
C LYS A 182 5.02 -5.19 -10.74
N LEU A 183 3.98 -4.38 -10.90
CA LEU A 183 3.96 -2.99 -10.45
C LEU A 183 4.03 -2.88 -8.93
N ILE A 184 3.30 -3.72 -8.20
CA ILE A 184 3.34 -3.82 -6.72
C ILE A 184 4.72 -4.27 -6.23
N CYS A 185 5.35 -5.23 -6.92
CA CYS A 185 6.69 -5.72 -6.57
C CYS A 185 7.81 -4.75 -6.97
N ASN A 186 7.62 -3.97 -8.03
CA ASN A 186 8.62 -3.00 -8.50
C ASN A 186 8.42 -1.59 -7.93
N TYR A 187 7.35 -1.32 -7.19
CA TYR A 187 7.18 -0.05 -6.50
C TYR A 187 8.17 0.03 -5.33
N PRO A 188 9.16 0.96 -5.34
CA PRO A 188 9.93 1.23 -4.14
C PRO A 188 8.95 1.76 -3.11
N SER A 189 8.73 1.02 -2.03
CA SER A 189 7.70 1.25 -1.00
C SER A 189 7.46 2.74 -0.76
N GLY A 190 6.42 3.25 -1.42
CA GLY A 190 6.08 4.66 -1.45
C GLY A 190 4.59 4.72 -1.66
N THR A 191 3.86 4.96 -0.57
CA THR A 191 2.49 5.43 -0.62
C THR A 191 1.44 4.34 -0.92
N THR A 192 0.63 4.07 0.12
CA THR A 192 -0.65 3.32 0.15
C THR A 192 -0.63 1.80 0.37
N ALA A 193 -0.02 1.35 1.46
CA ALA A 193 -0.60 0.23 2.22
C ALA A 193 -0.15 0.26 3.68
N THR A 194 -1.07 0.61 4.57
CA THR A 194 -1.01 0.48 6.03
C THR A 194 0.05 1.29 6.76
N VAL A 195 -0.43 2.07 7.74
CA VAL A 195 0.31 2.67 8.84
C VAL A 195 1.19 1.62 9.53
N LEU A 196 2.42 1.45 9.06
CA LEU A 196 3.51 0.84 9.78
C LEU A 196 4.67 1.82 9.63
N ARG A 197 5.19 2.28 10.77
CA ARG A 197 6.29 3.25 10.87
C ARG A 197 7.40 2.87 9.89
N VAL A 198 7.55 3.65 8.83
CA VAL A 198 8.72 3.61 7.96
C VAL A 198 9.82 4.27 8.80
N ASP A 199 10.74 3.46 9.31
CA ASP A 199 12.01 3.97 9.85
C ASP A 199 12.68 4.79 8.72
N GLU A 200 13.23 5.97 9.05
CA GLU A 200 13.87 6.96 8.17
C GLU A 200 15.01 6.44 7.25
N ASP A 201 15.31 5.14 7.26
CA ASP A 201 16.53 4.59 6.68
C ASP A 201 16.35 3.80 5.37
N GLY A 202 15.13 3.62 4.83
CA GLY A 202 14.91 3.02 3.49
C GLY A 202 15.63 1.69 3.20
N ARG A 203 16.16 1.02 4.24
CA ARG A 203 17.04 -0.14 4.10
C ARG A 203 16.16 -1.37 4.05
N HIS A 204 16.21 -2.06 2.93
CA HIS A 204 15.73 -3.43 2.82
C HIS A 204 16.52 -4.27 3.85
N ARG A 205 15.88 -4.63 4.96
CA ARG A 205 16.52 -5.42 6.02
C ARG A 205 16.80 -6.82 5.49
N LYS A 206 18.08 -7.22 5.53
CA LYS A 206 18.45 -8.58 5.13
C LYS A 206 18.13 -9.52 6.27
N VAL A 207 17.10 -10.35 6.06
CA VAL A 207 16.61 -11.31 7.06
C VAL A 207 16.78 -12.72 6.52
N THR A 208 17.29 -13.62 7.34
CA THR A 208 17.39 -15.04 7.02
C THR A 208 16.98 -15.85 8.24
N ILE A 209 15.99 -16.73 8.07
CA ILE A 209 15.46 -17.57 9.13
C ILE A 209 15.86 -19.02 8.83
N ASP A 210 16.70 -19.59 9.68
CA ASP A 210 17.04 -21.01 9.68
C ASP A 210 16.34 -21.69 10.87
N ASN A 211 16.17 -23.01 10.84
CA ASN A 211 15.52 -23.78 11.93
C ASN A 211 16.16 -23.59 13.32
N THR A 212 17.38 -23.07 13.41
CA THR A 212 18.11 -22.89 14.68
C THR A 212 18.50 -21.43 14.97
N ARG A 213 18.38 -20.51 14.01
CA ARG A 213 18.85 -19.13 14.15
C ARG A 213 18.04 -18.16 13.28
N LEU A 214 17.83 -16.97 13.82
CA LEU A 214 17.34 -15.81 13.08
C LEU A 214 18.51 -14.87 12.84
N VAL A 215 18.77 -14.51 11.59
CA VAL A 215 19.77 -13.52 11.20
C VAL A 215 19.03 -12.27 10.71
N CYS A 216 19.14 -11.17 11.43
CA CYS A 216 18.53 -9.88 11.07
C CYS A 216 19.62 -8.79 11.11
N ASP A 217 19.84 -8.10 10.00
CA ASP A 217 20.85 -7.04 9.86
C ASP A 217 22.25 -7.46 10.36
N GLY A 218 22.64 -8.69 10.02
CA GLY A 218 23.92 -9.28 10.41
C GLY A 218 24.02 -9.75 11.86
N LYS A 219 22.96 -9.56 12.67
CA LYS A 219 22.90 -10.05 14.06
C LYS A 219 22.22 -11.40 14.10
N ILE A 220 22.86 -12.35 14.80
CA ILE A 220 22.37 -13.72 14.96
C ILE A 220 21.66 -13.85 16.30
N PHE A 221 20.47 -14.42 16.28
CA PHE A 221 19.65 -14.69 17.46
C PHE A 221 19.29 -16.18 17.53
N HIS A 222 19.27 -16.71 18.75
CA HIS A 222 18.99 -18.12 19.02
C HIS A 222 17.73 -18.29 19.86
N ARG A 223 17.12 -19.49 19.77
CA ARG A 223 15.98 -19.86 20.62
C ARG A 223 16.36 -19.75 22.09
N GLY A 224 15.44 -19.23 22.91
CA GLY A 224 15.63 -19.01 24.35
C GLY A 224 16.37 -17.72 24.70
N GLN A 225 16.80 -16.93 23.71
CA GLN A 225 17.50 -15.67 23.97
C GLN A 225 16.52 -14.54 24.33
N ASN A 226 16.91 -13.72 25.31
CA ASN A 226 16.21 -12.49 25.67
C ASN A 226 16.53 -11.39 24.66
N VAL A 227 15.48 -10.80 24.09
CA VAL A 227 15.55 -9.77 23.07
C VAL A 227 14.56 -8.65 23.37
N SER A 228 14.78 -7.47 22.78
CA SER A 228 13.78 -6.41 22.75
C SER A 228 13.04 -6.50 21.43
N VAL A 229 11.74 -6.77 21.47
CA VAL A 229 10.88 -6.84 20.28
C VAL A 229 10.07 -5.57 20.21
N GLU A 230 10.04 -4.96 19.04
CA GLU A 230 9.23 -3.79 18.74
C GLU A 230 8.27 -4.15 17.62
N THR A 231 6.98 -3.94 17.89
CA THR A 231 5.90 -4.18 16.93
C THR A 231 5.05 -2.93 16.86
N VAL A 232 4.44 -2.68 15.70
CA VAL A 232 3.56 -1.52 15.56
C VAL A 232 2.35 -1.60 16.50
N ASN A 233 1.84 -2.81 16.76
CA ASN A 233 0.63 -3.00 17.57
C ASN A 233 0.89 -2.89 19.09
N TYR A 234 2.06 -3.33 19.57
CA TYR A 234 2.33 -3.46 21.01
C TYR A 234 3.48 -2.57 21.50
N GLY A 235 4.10 -1.80 20.61
CA GLY A 235 5.30 -1.01 20.90
C GLY A 235 6.51 -1.90 21.18
N ARG A 236 7.50 -1.32 21.88
CA ARG A 236 8.74 -1.99 22.27
C ARG A 236 8.61 -2.64 23.64
N PHE A 237 8.87 -3.95 23.72
CA PHE A 237 8.82 -4.70 24.97
C PHE A 237 9.91 -5.79 25.01
N PRO A 238 10.35 -6.21 26.20
CA PRO A 238 11.29 -7.31 26.33
C PRO A 238 10.57 -8.64 26.13
N ALA A 239 11.16 -9.52 25.33
CA ALA A 239 10.62 -10.83 25.01
C ALA A 239 11.71 -11.89 24.97
N ILE A 240 11.32 -13.16 25.01
CA ILE A 240 12.18 -14.31 24.77
C ILE A 240 11.78 -14.97 23.45
N ILE A 241 12.77 -15.46 22.69
CA ILE A 241 12.52 -16.24 21.47
C ILE A 241 12.04 -17.63 21.88
N GLN A 242 10.74 -17.88 21.76
CA GLN A 242 10.13 -19.14 22.19
C GLN A 242 10.42 -20.27 21.18
N THR A 243 10.20 -19.99 19.89
CA THR A 243 10.31 -20.96 18.81
C THR A 243 10.88 -20.29 17.56
N ILE A 244 11.79 -20.97 16.88
CA ILE A 244 12.29 -20.59 15.55
C ILE A 244 11.94 -21.76 14.62
N CYS A 245 11.26 -21.46 13.52
CA CYS A 245 10.96 -22.37 12.43
C CYS A 245 11.35 -21.70 11.12
N GLU A 246 11.59 -22.48 10.07
CA GLU A 246 11.90 -21.98 8.72
C GLU A 246 10.88 -20.95 8.19
N LYS A 247 9.61 -21.07 8.60
CA LYS A 247 8.53 -20.18 8.15
C LYS A 247 8.26 -18.99 9.07
N PHE A 248 8.52 -19.13 10.38
CA PHE A 248 8.16 -18.10 11.36
C PHE A 248 8.99 -18.20 12.64
N VAL A 249 9.07 -17.08 13.35
CA VAL A 249 9.67 -16.96 14.68
C VAL A 249 8.60 -16.48 15.65
N GLN A 250 8.54 -17.10 16.83
CA GLN A 250 7.61 -16.75 17.89
C GLN A 250 8.34 -16.15 19.09
N PHE A 251 7.85 -15.01 19.56
CA PHE A 251 8.33 -14.29 20.73
C PHE A 251 7.27 -14.31 21.83
N ARG A 252 7.70 -14.43 23.08
CA ARG A 252 6.85 -14.35 24.26
C ARG A 252 7.33 -13.21 25.16
N SER A 253 6.42 -12.35 25.60
CA SER A 253 6.77 -11.29 26.57
C SER A 253 7.33 -11.88 27.86
N ILE A 254 8.34 -11.23 28.42
CA ILE A 254 8.93 -11.57 29.72
C ILE A 254 8.62 -10.53 30.80
N MET A 255 7.68 -9.61 30.52
CA MET A 255 7.17 -8.68 31.52
C MET A 255 6.23 -9.41 32.49
N ALA A 256 6.33 -9.08 33.78
CA ALA A 256 5.46 -9.68 34.80
C ALA A 256 3.99 -9.29 34.53
N GLY A 257 3.12 -10.29 34.39
CA GLY A 257 1.69 -10.10 34.09
C GLY A 257 1.36 -9.93 32.61
N ASP A 258 2.35 -9.91 31.72
CA ASP A 258 2.13 -9.79 30.29
C ASP A 258 2.09 -11.18 29.62
N THR A 259 0.99 -11.47 28.93
CA THR A 259 0.76 -12.75 28.22
C THR A 259 0.92 -12.64 26.72
N ARG A 260 1.38 -11.48 26.21
CA ARG A 260 1.57 -11.24 24.78
C ARG A 260 2.52 -12.25 24.15
N GLN A 261 2.09 -12.77 23.00
CA GLN A 261 2.91 -13.56 22.10
C GLN A 261 2.86 -12.93 20.71
N VAL A 262 4.01 -12.84 20.06
CA VAL A 262 4.14 -12.26 18.72
C VAL A 262 4.74 -13.31 17.80
N THR A 263 4.08 -13.55 16.68
CA THR A 263 4.56 -14.43 15.62
C THR A 263 4.94 -13.58 14.43
N ALA A 264 6.14 -13.79 13.89
CA ALA A 264 6.69 -13.01 12.79
C ALA A 264 7.25 -13.94 11.70
N THR A 265 6.91 -13.65 10.45
CA THR A 265 7.46 -14.29 9.26
C THR A 265 8.62 -13.49 8.69
N THR A 266 9.37 -14.03 7.73
CA THR A 266 10.45 -13.30 7.04
C THR A 266 9.97 -11.95 6.49
N LYS A 267 8.78 -11.94 5.86
CA LYS A 267 8.17 -10.73 5.33
C LYS A 267 7.91 -9.68 6.41
N ASP A 268 7.50 -10.09 7.61
CA ASP A 268 7.22 -9.17 8.73
C ASP A 268 8.48 -8.46 9.26
N PHE A 269 9.65 -9.09 9.12
CA PHE A 269 10.93 -8.47 9.46
C PHE A 269 11.45 -7.57 8.33
N GLU A 270 11.26 -7.97 7.07
CA GLU A 270 11.63 -7.21 5.87
C GLU A 270 10.81 -5.92 5.73
N CYS A 271 9.49 -6.00 5.96
CA CYS A 271 8.60 -4.83 5.89
C CYS A 271 8.61 -3.98 7.17
N GLY A 272 9.39 -4.37 8.16
CA GLY A 272 9.56 -3.62 9.40
C GLY A 272 8.41 -3.66 10.40
N ARG A 273 7.38 -4.48 10.16
CA ARG A 273 6.29 -4.73 11.12
C ARG A 273 6.81 -5.21 12.47
N VAL A 274 7.88 -6.01 12.46
CA VAL A 274 8.55 -6.53 13.65
C VAL A 274 10.03 -6.21 13.59
N ILE A 275 10.55 -5.62 14.66
CA ILE A 275 11.96 -5.26 14.82
C ILE A 275 12.51 -5.97 16.05
N VAL A 276 13.69 -6.58 15.92
CA VAL A 276 14.35 -7.29 17.02
C VAL A 276 15.68 -6.63 17.31
N ARG A 277 15.88 -6.25 18.57
CA ARG A 277 17.14 -5.68 19.06
C ARG A 277 17.70 -6.55 20.18
N LYS A 278 19.03 -6.63 20.25
CA LYS A 278 19.71 -7.30 21.36
C LYS A 278 19.40 -6.50 22.64
N ARG A 279 18.97 -7.22 23.68
CA ARG A 279 18.82 -6.63 25.01
C ARG A 279 20.23 -6.58 25.62
N TYR A 280 20.69 -5.38 25.97
CA TYR A 280 21.85 -5.19 26.84
C TYR A 280 21.42 -5.39 28.29
#